data_AF-X1NVN4-F1
#
_entry.id   AF-X1NVN4-F1
#
_cell.length_a   1.000
_cell.length_b   1.000
_cell.length_c   1.000
_cell.angle_alpha   90.00
_cell.angle_beta   90.00
_cell.angle_gamma   90.00
#
_symmetry.space_group_name_H-M   'P 1'
#
loop_
_entity.id
_entity.type
_entity.pdbx_description
1 polymer ?
#
loop_
_entity_poly.entity_id
_entity_poly.type
_entity_poly.pdbx_seq_one_letter_code
_entity_poly.pdbx_strand_id
1 'polypeptide(L)'
;HGKYLVIDNYTVIVESCNWAKTGIPKDPTFGNREWGIVVRNEDVASYFLDVFLDDWNPLRCDSYSFGNMDFSIPPDFYLSDAVYTGSYNPQFISKTIVGNFSATPVFSPDTSQQAILGLINSAETSILIEQLYIYKDWKNTISPFVERLVNKSK
;
A
#
# COMPACT_ATOMS: atom_id res chain seq x y z
N HIS A 1 -5.31 6.41 -0.90
CA HIS A 1 -5.41 5.00 -1.37
C HIS A 1 -4.36 4.07 -0.74
N GLY A 2 -3.56 4.51 0.25
CA GLY A 2 -2.71 3.59 1.01
C GLY A 2 -3.53 2.52 1.73
N LYS A 3 -2.97 1.32 1.93
CA LYS A 3 -3.55 0.28 2.77
C LYS A 3 -2.57 -0.03 3.86
N TYR A 4 -2.84 0.56 5.01
CA TYR A 4 -2.05 0.36 6.20
C TYR A 4 -2.94 0.41 7.43
N LEU A 5 -2.40 -0.09 8.53
CA LEU A 5 -3.03 -0.20 9.83
C LEU A 5 -1.98 0.12 10.88
N VAL A 6 -2.31 0.97 11.84
CA VAL A 6 -1.48 1.25 13.02
C VAL A 6 -2.13 0.62 14.24
N ILE A 7 -1.37 -0.17 15.01
CA ILE A 7 -1.81 -0.85 16.23
C ILE A 7 -0.95 -0.37 17.39
N ASP A 8 -1.61 0.09 18.45
CA ASP A 8 -1.00 0.44 19.75
C ASP A 8 0.21 1.39 19.65
N ASN A 9 0.21 2.29 18.67
CA ASN A 9 1.32 3.21 18.36
C ASN A 9 2.70 2.51 18.22
N TYR A 10 2.72 1.24 17.85
CA TYR A 10 3.96 0.45 17.81
C TYR A 10 4.07 -0.47 16.58
N THR A 11 2.95 -0.99 16.10
CA THR A 11 2.94 -1.88 14.93
C THR A 11 2.27 -1.20 13.75
N VAL A 12 2.94 -1.24 12.59
CA VAL A 12 2.35 -0.86 11.30
C VAL A 12 2.26 -2.09 10.42
N ILE A 13 1.09 -2.30 9.81
CA ILE A 13 0.94 -3.22 8.69
C ILE A 13 0.81 -2.38 7.43
N VAL A 14 1.57 -2.69 6.38
CA VAL A 14 1.49 -2.03 5.06
C VAL A 14 1.35 -3.10 4.00
N GLU A 15 0.38 -2.94 3.10
CA GLU A 15 0.03 -3.97 2.10
C GLU A 15 -0.22 -3.37 0.73
N SER A 16 -0.02 -4.19 -0.32
CA SER A 16 -0.44 -3.84 -1.68
C SER A 16 -1.95 -4.00 -1.90
N CYS A 17 -2.62 -4.79 -1.06
CA CYS A 17 -4.01 -5.17 -1.24
C CYS A 17 -5.02 -4.38 -0.40
N ASN A 18 -6.28 -4.42 -0.81
CA ASN A 18 -7.40 -4.00 0.04
C ASN A 18 -7.71 -5.07 1.09
N TRP A 19 -8.27 -4.62 2.22
CA TRP A 19 -8.76 -5.48 3.31
C TRP A 19 -10.10 -6.11 2.92
N ALA A 20 -10.04 -7.04 1.98
CA ALA A 20 -11.16 -7.80 1.45
C ALA A 20 -10.80 -9.28 1.37
N LYS A 21 -11.79 -10.15 1.25
CA LYS A 21 -11.59 -11.62 1.18
C LYS A 21 -10.68 -12.07 0.05
N THR A 22 -10.56 -11.28 -1.02
CA THR A 22 -9.64 -11.55 -2.13
C THR A 22 -8.23 -11.04 -1.87
N GLY A 23 -8.05 -9.99 -1.05
CA GLY A 23 -6.74 -9.43 -0.71
C GLY A 23 -6.08 -10.16 0.45
N ILE A 24 -6.85 -10.44 1.51
CA ILE A 24 -6.43 -11.21 2.69
C ILE A 24 -7.32 -12.45 2.84
N PRO A 25 -7.15 -13.45 1.97
CA PRO A 25 -7.95 -14.67 1.99
C PRO A 25 -7.60 -15.54 3.20
N LYS A 26 -8.61 -16.16 3.81
CA LYS A 26 -8.40 -17.12 4.91
C LYS A 26 -7.82 -18.44 4.42
N ASP A 27 -8.12 -18.83 3.19
CA ASP A 27 -7.52 -19.99 2.53
C ASP A 27 -6.47 -19.49 1.51
N PRO A 28 -5.19 -19.93 1.62
CA PRO A 28 -4.11 -19.42 0.79
C PRO A 28 -4.16 -19.92 -0.67
N THR A 29 -5.12 -20.78 -1.03
CA THR A 29 -5.32 -21.29 -2.41
C THR A 29 -6.16 -20.37 -3.28
N PHE A 30 -6.73 -19.30 -2.71
CA PHE A 30 -7.62 -18.33 -3.34
C PHE A 30 -7.09 -16.90 -3.15
N GLY A 31 -7.54 -15.95 -3.97
CA GLY A 31 -7.27 -14.52 -3.82
C GLY A 31 -6.28 -13.93 -4.82
N ASN A 32 -5.94 -12.66 -4.60
CA ASN A 32 -4.95 -11.92 -5.39
C ASN A 32 -3.52 -12.36 -4.99
N ARG A 33 -2.56 -12.12 -5.89
CA ARG A 33 -1.13 -12.18 -5.55
C ARG A 33 -0.68 -10.80 -5.07
N GLU A 34 -0.42 -10.70 -3.78
CA GLU A 34 -0.18 -9.43 -3.07
C GLU A 34 0.98 -9.61 -2.09
N TRP A 35 1.52 -8.51 -1.56
CA TRP A 35 2.51 -8.54 -0.50
C TRP A 35 2.11 -7.61 0.64
N GLY A 36 2.60 -7.94 1.83
CA GLY A 36 2.42 -7.13 3.03
C GLY A 36 3.62 -7.27 3.95
N ILE A 37 3.87 -6.23 4.74
CA ILE A 37 4.88 -6.22 5.79
C ILE A 37 4.27 -5.79 7.11
N VAL A 38 4.77 -6.37 8.20
CA VAL A 38 4.48 -5.96 9.56
C VAL A 38 5.75 -5.38 10.15
N VAL A 39 5.73 -4.09 10.44
CA VAL A 39 6.83 -3.35 11.06
C VAL A 39 6.48 -3.10 12.51
N ARG A 40 7.32 -3.55 13.44
CA ARG A 40 7.17 -3.35 14.88
C ARG A 40 8.24 -2.37 15.36
N ASN A 41 7.90 -1.10 15.36
CA ASN A 41 8.79 0.00 15.73
C ASN A 41 7.95 1.26 15.99
N GLU A 42 8.17 1.91 17.12
CA GLU A 42 7.42 3.09 17.55
C GLU A 42 7.60 4.30 16.63
N ASP A 43 8.83 4.56 16.14
CA ASP A 43 9.11 5.71 15.27
C ASP A 43 8.38 5.57 13.92
N VAL A 44 8.42 4.38 13.32
CA VAL A 44 7.68 4.10 12.08
C VAL A 44 6.17 4.17 12.33
N ALA A 45 5.68 3.62 13.45
CA ALA A 45 4.26 3.67 13.79
C ALA A 45 3.75 5.09 14.02
N SER A 46 4.53 5.93 14.72
CA SER A 46 4.19 7.33 14.96
C SER A 46 4.10 8.11 13.65
N TYR A 47 5.03 7.89 12.71
CA TYR A 47 4.96 8.54 11.39
C TYR A 47 3.67 8.17 10.62
N PHE A 48 3.32 6.88 10.58
CA PHE A 48 2.08 6.45 9.92
C PHE A 48 0.82 6.94 10.66
N LEU A 49 0.88 7.06 11.98
CA LEU A 49 -0.21 7.61 12.79
C LEU A 49 -0.42 9.10 12.48
N ASP A 50 0.64 9.88 12.35
CA ASP A 50 0.56 11.30 12.00
C ASP A 50 -0.13 11.49 10.64
N VAL A 51 0.26 10.69 9.63
CA VAL A 51 -0.40 10.69 8.32
C VAL A 51 -1.88 10.29 8.43
N PHE A 52 -2.19 9.25 9.23
CA PHE A 52 -3.57 8.82 9.43
C PHE A 52 -4.43 9.92 10.07
N LEU A 53 -3.93 10.58 11.11
CA LEU A 53 -4.66 11.64 11.81
C LEU A 53 -4.86 12.87 10.93
N ASP A 54 -3.91 13.17 10.05
CA ASP A 54 -4.02 14.24 9.07
C ASP A 54 -5.07 13.91 8.01
N ASP A 55 -5.09 12.69 7.47
CA ASP A 55 -6.12 12.19 6.54
C ASP A 55 -7.51 12.12 7.20
N TRP A 56 -7.57 11.80 8.50
CA TRP A 56 -8.82 11.72 9.26
C TRP A 56 -9.40 13.10 9.65
N ASN A 57 -8.62 14.17 9.51
CA ASN A 57 -9.01 15.50 9.97
C ASN A 57 -10.31 15.98 9.28
N PRO A 58 -11.41 16.21 10.03
CA PRO A 58 -12.70 16.61 9.47
C PRO A 58 -12.71 18.00 8.84
N LEU A 59 -11.63 18.79 9.02
CA LEU A 59 -11.46 20.07 8.34
C LEU A 59 -10.92 19.93 6.91
N ARG A 60 -10.43 18.75 6.52
CA ARG A 60 -10.02 18.50 5.13
C ARG A 60 -11.22 18.29 4.23
N CYS A 61 -11.10 18.74 2.98
CA CYS A 61 -12.21 18.71 2.02
C CYS A 61 -12.57 17.29 1.54
N ASP A 62 -11.68 16.32 1.73
CA ASP A 62 -11.85 14.91 1.42
C ASP A 62 -12.25 14.06 2.64
N SER A 63 -12.36 14.66 3.82
CA SER A 63 -12.95 14.04 5.00
C SER A 63 -14.44 14.36 5.07
N TYR A 64 -15.26 13.34 5.23
CA TYR A 64 -16.71 13.47 5.24
C TYR A 64 -17.33 12.61 6.33
N SER A 65 -18.25 13.20 7.09
CA SER A 65 -18.90 12.49 8.20
C SER A 65 -19.82 11.40 7.67
N PHE A 66 -19.67 10.18 8.20
CA PHE A 66 -20.52 9.04 7.84
C PHE A 66 -22.02 9.34 7.99
N GLY A 67 -22.42 10.07 9.03
CA GLY A 67 -23.84 10.42 9.26
C GLY A 67 -24.43 11.37 8.22
N ASN A 68 -23.59 12.08 7.46
CA ASN A 68 -24.02 12.94 6.37
C ASN A 68 -23.99 12.21 5.01
N MET A 69 -23.51 10.96 4.99
CA MET A 69 -23.50 10.15 3.79
C MET A 69 -24.88 9.50 3.66
N ASP A 70 -25.51 9.66 2.51
CA ASP A 70 -26.78 8.98 2.18
C ASP A 70 -26.51 7.51 1.84
N PHE A 71 -26.06 6.76 2.85
CA PHE A 71 -25.80 5.33 2.74
C PHE A 71 -26.87 4.55 3.48
N SER A 72 -27.72 3.88 2.71
CA SER A 72 -28.64 2.86 3.22
C SER A 72 -28.03 1.47 3.05
N ILE A 73 -27.91 0.71 4.14
CA ILE A 73 -27.60 -0.72 4.06
C ILE A 73 -28.86 -1.42 3.54
N PRO A 74 -28.78 -2.20 2.43
CA PRO A 74 -29.90 -2.97 1.94
C PRO A 74 -30.47 -3.90 3.03
N PRO A 75 -31.80 -4.06 3.16
CA PRO A 75 -32.39 -4.92 4.21
C PRO A 75 -31.96 -6.39 4.12
N ASP A 76 -31.55 -6.84 2.94
CA ASP A 76 -31.08 -8.19 2.63
C ASP A 76 -29.55 -8.33 2.70
N PHE A 77 -28.85 -7.28 3.12
CA PHE A 77 -27.40 -7.37 3.36
C PHE A 77 -27.11 -8.31 4.53
N TYR A 78 -26.22 -9.27 4.29
CA TYR A 78 -25.65 -10.11 5.33
C TYR A 78 -24.13 -10.18 5.17
N LEU A 79 -23.42 -10.14 6.29
CA LEU A 79 -22.00 -10.41 6.32
C LEU A 79 -21.79 -11.90 6.08
N SER A 80 -21.17 -12.24 4.96
CA SER A 80 -20.81 -13.61 4.65
C SER A 80 -19.51 -13.96 5.36
N ASP A 81 -19.49 -15.08 6.09
CA ASP A 81 -18.27 -15.71 6.62
C ASP A 81 -17.69 -16.77 5.68
N ALA A 82 -18.19 -16.83 4.44
CA ALA A 82 -17.73 -17.81 3.46
C ALA A 82 -16.21 -17.69 3.23
N VAL A 83 -15.54 -18.84 3.31
CA VAL A 83 -14.14 -19.01 2.97
C VAL A 83 -14.10 -19.60 1.57
N TYR A 84 -13.49 -18.87 0.64
CA TYR A 84 -13.33 -19.32 -0.74
C TYR A 84 -12.01 -20.07 -0.88
N THR A 85 -12.03 -21.17 -1.61
CA THR A 85 -10.85 -21.97 -1.96
C THR A 85 -10.58 -21.85 -3.47
N GLY A 86 -9.36 -22.12 -3.89
CA GLY A 86 -8.96 -22.09 -5.30
C GLY A 86 -7.99 -23.21 -5.66
N SER A 87 -7.35 -23.07 -6.81
CA SER A 87 -6.39 -24.04 -7.35
C SER A 87 -4.93 -23.61 -7.22
N TYR A 88 -4.66 -22.46 -6.59
CA TYR A 88 -3.29 -21.98 -6.39
C TYR A 88 -2.59 -22.83 -5.33
N ASN A 89 -1.38 -23.28 -5.62
CA ASN A 89 -0.52 -23.92 -4.63
C ASN A 89 0.37 -22.84 -3.97
N PRO A 90 0.23 -22.54 -2.66
CA PRO A 90 1.03 -21.51 -2.00
C PRO A 90 2.53 -21.78 -2.11
N GLN A 91 3.29 -20.81 -2.63
CA GLN A 91 4.74 -20.94 -2.83
C GLN A 91 5.58 -20.21 -1.78
N PHE A 92 4.96 -19.30 -1.02
CA PHE A 92 5.65 -18.41 -0.10
C PHE A 92 5.17 -18.62 1.32
N ILE A 93 6.11 -18.66 2.26
CA ILE A 93 5.82 -18.62 3.69
C ILE A 93 6.21 -17.25 4.25
N SER A 94 5.44 -16.73 5.20
CA SER A 94 5.78 -15.49 5.89
C SER A 94 7.13 -15.64 6.59
N LYS A 95 8.00 -14.64 6.47
CA LYS A 95 9.32 -14.62 7.12
C LYS A 95 9.40 -13.45 8.09
N THR A 96 9.93 -13.72 9.28
CA THR A 96 10.30 -12.68 10.24
C THR A 96 11.79 -12.40 10.12
N ILE A 97 12.15 -11.13 10.02
CA ILE A 97 13.55 -10.67 9.99
C ILE A 97 13.71 -9.65 11.11
N VAL A 98 14.75 -9.82 11.93
CA VAL A 98 15.07 -8.95 13.05
C VAL A 98 16.48 -8.41 12.85
N GLY A 99 16.65 -7.11 13.05
CA GLY A 99 17.92 -6.44 12.84
C GLY A 99 17.74 -4.92 12.79
N ASN A 100 18.86 -4.22 12.55
CA ASN A 100 18.84 -2.79 12.32
C ASN A 100 18.57 -2.53 10.85
N PHE A 101 17.48 -1.82 10.57
CA PHE A 101 17.08 -1.43 9.23
C PHE A 101 16.92 0.07 9.16
N SER A 102 17.19 0.64 7.99
CA SER A 102 16.70 1.97 7.65
C SER A 102 15.34 1.81 6.97
N ALA A 103 14.32 2.44 7.51
CA ALA A 103 12.99 2.46 6.95
C ALA A 103 12.65 3.88 6.51
N THR A 104 12.22 4.03 5.26
CA THR A 104 11.77 5.32 4.70
C THR A 104 10.31 5.16 4.30
N PRO A 105 9.36 5.71 5.07
CA PRO A 105 7.97 5.78 4.65
C PRO A 105 7.82 6.64 3.39
N VAL A 106 6.99 6.20 2.45
CA VAL A 106 6.78 6.88 1.16
C VAL A 106 5.29 7.04 0.91
N PHE A 107 4.84 8.29 0.79
CA PHE A 107 3.43 8.67 0.66
C PHE A 107 3.20 9.53 -0.57
N SER A 108 2.12 9.25 -1.28
CA SER A 108 1.64 10.08 -2.38
C SER A 108 0.54 11.03 -1.88
N PRO A 109 0.49 12.27 -2.38
CA PRO A 109 1.35 12.84 -3.42
C PRO A 109 2.68 13.43 -2.89
N ASP A 110 2.87 13.48 -1.58
CA ASP A 110 3.82 14.41 -0.95
C ASP A 110 5.30 14.02 -1.13
N THR A 111 5.63 12.74 -0.94
CA THR A 111 7.03 12.26 -0.89
C THR A 111 7.36 11.26 -1.98
N SER A 112 6.36 10.60 -2.57
CA SER A 112 6.54 9.46 -3.48
C SER A 112 7.31 9.79 -4.74
N GLN A 113 7.03 10.92 -5.39
CA GLN A 113 7.71 11.27 -6.62
C GLN A 113 9.22 11.46 -6.39
N GLN A 114 9.59 12.23 -5.36
CA GLN A 114 11.00 12.46 -5.05
C GLN A 114 11.69 11.17 -4.58
N ALA A 115 11.05 10.38 -3.73
CA ALA A 115 11.62 9.13 -3.23
C ALA A 115 11.89 8.12 -4.37
N ILE A 116 10.92 7.92 -5.27
CA ILE A 116 11.06 6.99 -6.40
C ILE A 116 12.12 7.49 -7.38
N LEU A 117 12.13 8.78 -7.72
CA LEU A 117 13.18 9.36 -8.58
C LEU A 117 14.57 9.23 -7.94
N GLY A 118 14.67 9.44 -6.62
CA GLY A 118 15.90 9.24 -5.85
C GLY A 118 16.42 7.81 -5.95
N LEU A 119 15.54 6.83 -5.74
CA LEU A 119 15.85 5.41 -5.85
C LEU A 119 16.35 5.01 -7.25
N ILE A 120 15.69 5.51 -8.30
CA ILE A 120 16.13 5.27 -9.68
C ILE A 120 17.53 5.84 -9.90
N ASN A 121 17.82 7.05 -9.41
CA ASN A 121 19.14 7.68 -9.59
C ASN A 121 20.25 6.96 -8.84
N SER A 122 19.98 6.42 -7.65
CA SER A 122 20.97 5.75 -6.82
C SER A 122 21.33 4.35 -7.30
N ALA A 123 20.54 3.74 -8.19
CA ALA A 123 20.83 2.39 -8.68
C ALA A 123 22.13 2.35 -9.50
N GLU A 124 23.02 1.40 -9.23
CA GLU A 124 24.29 1.27 -9.98
C GLU A 124 24.30 0.08 -10.95
N THR A 125 23.57 -0.99 -10.62
CA THR A 125 23.60 -2.25 -11.38
C THR A 125 22.28 -2.58 -12.04
N SER A 126 21.18 -2.58 -11.28
CA SER A 126 19.87 -2.96 -11.80
C SER A 126 18.73 -2.25 -11.06
N ILE A 127 17.59 -2.14 -11.75
CA ILE A 127 16.33 -1.67 -11.18
C ILE A 127 15.29 -2.74 -11.51
N LEU A 128 14.74 -3.37 -10.47
CA LEU A 128 13.65 -4.34 -10.59
C LEU A 128 12.33 -3.63 -10.30
N ILE A 129 11.36 -3.76 -11.19
CA ILE A 129 10.07 -3.07 -11.09
C ILE A 129 8.97 -4.11 -11.17
N GLU A 130 8.12 -4.14 -10.14
CA GLU A 130 6.87 -4.88 -10.12
C GLU A 130 5.72 -3.87 -9.94
N GLN A 131 4.96 -3.64 -11.01
CA GLN A 131 3.80 -2.76 -11.02
C GLN A 131 2.72 -3.37 -11.91
N LEU A 132 1.46 -3.09 -11.59
CA LEU A 132 0.35 -3.50 -12.43
C LEU A 132 0.36 -2.78 -13.79
N TYR A 133 0.64 -1.47 -13.78
CA TYR A 133 0.75 -0.65 -14.98
C TYR A 133 1.84 0.41 -14.83
N ILE A 134 2.50 0.73 -15.94
CA ILE A 134 3.34 1.92 -16.09
C ILE A 134 2.99 2.60 -17.41
N TYR A 135 2.67 3.90 -17.35
CA TYR A 135 2.28 4.68 -18.52
C TYR A 135 3.39 5.64 -18.90
N LYS A 136 3.71 5.69 -20.21
CA LYS A 136 4.68 6.65 -20.76
C LYS A 136 4.22 8.08 -20.54
N ASP A 137 2.94 8.35 -20.76
CA ASP A 137 2.38 9.70 -20.77
C ASP A 137 1.45 9.88 -19.56
N TRP A 138 1.71 10.93 -18.78
CA TRP A 138 0.85 11.41 -17.70
C TRP A 138 0.16 12.69 -18.16
N LYS A 139 -1.12 12.57 -18.53
CA LYS A 139 -1.89 13.65 -19.15
C LYS A 139 -1.15 14.21 -20.39
N ASN A 140 -0.49 15.35 -20.24
CA ASN A 140 0.17 16.09 -21.32
C ASN A 140 1.71 16.03 -21.24
N THR A 141 2.28 15.33 -20.27
CA THR A 141 3.74 15.23 -20.07
C THR A 141 4.18 13.78 -20.05
N ILE A 142 5.46 13.52 -20.36
CA ILE A 142 6.03 12.19 -20.14
C ILE A 142 6.08 11.93 -18.63
N SER A 143 5.81 10.69 -18.22
CA SER A 143 5.96 10.24 -16.84
C SER A 143 7.40 10.50 -16.38
N PRO A 144 7.60 11.24 -15.27
CA PRO A 144 8.93 11.52 -14.76
C PRO A 144 9.67 10.23 -14.37
N PHE A 145 8.94 9.18 -14.00
CA PHE A 145 9.52 7.87 -13.70
C PHE A 145 10.02 7.17 -14.96
N VAL A 146 9.21 7.13 -16.03
CA VAL A 146 9.60 6.50 -17.31
C VAL A 146 10.78 7.23 -17.94
N GLU A 147 10.72 8.57 -17.98
CA GLU A 147 11.83 9.38 -18.49
C GLU A 147 13.11 9.10 -17.71
N ARG A 148 13.03 9.02 -16.37
CA ARG A 148 14.21 8.78 -15.55
C ARG A 148 14.77 7.37 -15.74
N LEU A 149 13.93 6.36 -15.84
CA LEU A 149 14.33 4.98 -16.09
C LEU A 149 15.09 4.85 -17.42
N VAL A 150 14.58 5.48 -18.49
CA VAL A 150 15.23 5.48 -19.82
C VAL A 150 16.58 6.21 -19.80
N ASN A 151 16.69 7.29 -19.02
CA ASN A 151 17.98 7.98 -18.89
C ASN A 151 18.98 7.19 -18.05
N LYS A 152 18.51 6.44 -17.05
CA LYS A 152 19.35 5.62 -16.17
C LYS A 152 19.85 4.34 -16.83
N SER A 153 19.16 3.85 -17.85
CA SER A 153 19.58 2.68 -18.64
C SER A 153 20.66 2.97 -19.68
N LYS A 154 21.02 4.24 -19.88
CA LYS A 154 22.12 4.66 -20.77
C LYS A 154 23.42 4.73 -19.97
#